data_AF-G7YVZ9-F1
#
_entry.id   AF-G7YVZ9-F1
#
_cell.length_a   1.000
_cell.length_b   1.000
_cell.length_c   1.000
_cell.angle_alpha   90.00
_cell.angle_beta   90.00
_cell.angle_gamma   90.00
#
_symmetry.space_group_name_H-M   'P 1'
#
loop_
_entity.id
_entity.type
_entity.pdbx_description
1 polymer ?
#
loop_
_entity_poly.entity_id
_entity_poly.type
_entity_poly.pdbx_seq_one_letter_code
_entity_poly.pdbx_strand_id
1 'polypeptide(L)'
;MPDLVWDETLYEEAKAHAQKCIFAHDPEDKVYGENLALSYGRIADPVESWYLGRKRTGHYSQVVCATTRQVGCIMITCPTILIPEQNETLSNVFYSVCRYMPPIFVGQEPYEKV
;
A
#
# COMPACT_ATOMS: atom_id res chain seq x y z
N MET A 1 13.54 15.51 3.24
CA MET A 1 12.70 14.31 3.47
C MET A 1 13.45 13.39 4.41
N PRO A 2 12.86 13.01 5.55
CA PRO A 2 13.45 12.00 6.43
C PRO A 2 13.36 10.62 5.77
N ASP A 3 14.32 9.75 6.09
CA ASP A 3 14.24 8.34 5.72
C ASP A 3 13.17 7.62 6.53
N LEU A 4 12.50 6.65 5.90
CA LEU A 4 11.57 5.75 6.58
C LEU A 4 12.34 4.66 7.32
N VAL A 5 11.82 4.27 8.48
CA VAL A 5 12.33 3.15 9.28
C VAL A 5 11.37 1.98 9.15
N TRP A 6 11.91 0.76 9.06
CA TRP A 6 11.09 -0.46 9.09
C TRP A 6 10.44 -0.66 10.45
N ASP A 7 9.16 -0.99 10.46
CA ASP A 7 8.39 -1.31 11.67
C ASP A 7 7.78 -2.71 11.55
N GLU A 8 8.15 -3.59 12.48
CA GLU A 8 7.72 -4.99 12.49
C GLU A 8 6.24 -5.15 12.81
N THR A 9 5.65 -4.23 13.59
CA THR A 9 4.22 -4.23 13.88
C THR A 9 3.44 -3.88 12.62
N LEU A 10 3.85 -2.85 11.89
CA LEU A 10 3.23 -2.48 10.61
C LEU A 10 3.35 -3.60 9.57
N TYR A 11 4.46 -4.35 9.61
CA TYR A 11 4.66 -5.52 8.75
C TYR A 11 3.65 -6.63 9.07
N GLU A 12 3.49 -7.01 10.34
CA GLU A 12 2.54 -8.07 10.72
C GLU A 12 1.08 -7.66 10.43
N GLU A 13 0.73 -6.38 10.60
CA GLU A 13 -0.57 -5.85 10.20
C GLU A 13 -0.78 -5.90 8.67
N ALA A 14 0.24 -5.51 7.88
CA ALA A 14 0.20 -5.61 6.42
C ALA A 14 0.05 -7.07 5.96
N LYS A 15 0.73 -8.00 6.63
CA LYS A 15 0.66 -9.44 6.39
C LYS A 15 -0.70 -10.03 6.72
N ALA A 16 -1.26 -9.70 7.87
CA ALA A 16 -2.61 -10.12 8.25
C ALA A 16 -3.65 -9.64 7.22
N HIS A 17 -3.51 -8.42 6.71
CA HIS A 17 -4.38 -7.90 5.66
C HIS A 17 -4.16 -8.60 4.32
N ALA A 18 -2.90 -8.73 3.86
CA ALA A 18 -2.57 -9.37 2.58
C ALA A 18 -3.10 -10.80 2.49
N GLN A 19 -3.00 -11.58 3.57
CA GLN A 19 -3.45 -12.97 3.64
C GLN A 19 -4.95 -13.17 3.40
N LYS A 20 -5.76 -12.11 3.51
CA LYS A 20 -7.19 -12.15 3.14
C LYS A 20 -7.38 -12.37 1.64
N CYS A 21 -6.39 -12.02 0.80
CA CYS A 21 -6.49 -12.05 -0.66
C CYS A 21 -7.75 -11.34 -1.19
N ILE A 22 -7.98 -10.13 -0.68
CA ILE A 22 -9.01 -9.21 -1.14
C ILE A 22 -8.31 -7.91 -1.49
N PHE A 23 -8.39 -7.49 -2.76
CA PHE A 23 -7.85 -6.20 -3.20
C PHE A 23 -8.83 -5.08 -2.88
N ALA A 24 -8.85 -4.68 -1.61
CA ALA A 24 -9.61 -3.55 -1.11
C ALA A 24 -8.90 -2.98 0.13
N HIS A 25 -9.00 -1.68 0.34
CA HIS A 25 -8.54 -1.09 1.59
C HIS A 25 -9.28 -1.68 2.79
N ASP A 26 -8.59 -1.80 3.93
CA ASP A 26 -9.23 -2.30 5.15
C ASP A 26 -10.24 -1.26 5.68
N PRO A 27 -11.55 -1.54 5.70
CA PRO A 27 -12.55 -0.54 6.06
C PRO A 27 -12.58 -0.23 7.56
N GLU A 28 -12.03 -1.13 8.39
CA GLU A 28 -12.02 -1.00 9.85
C GLU A 28 -10.74 -0.33 10.36
N ASP A 29 -9.66 -0.40 9.58
CA ASP A 29 -8.38 0.24 9.93
C ASP A 29 -8.32 1.68 9.42
N LYS A 30 -8.37 2.61 10.38
CA LYS A 30 -8.18 4.05 10.16
C LYS A 30 -6.91 4.57 10.83
N VAL A 31 -6.08 3.66 11.33
CA VAL A 31 -4.91 3.98 12.15
C VAL A 31 -3.69 4.15 11.26
N TYR A 32 -3.54 3.28 10.26
CA TYR A 32 -2.38 3.27 9.38
C TYR A 32 -2.70 3.88 8.01
N GLY A 33 -1.66 4.41 7.35
CA GLY A 33 -1.72 4.67 5.92
C GLY A 33 -1.57 3.36 5.17
N GLU A 34 -2.13 3.24 3.96
CA GLU A 34 -2.10 1.99 3.20
C GLU A 34 -1.88 2.23 1.71
N ASN A 35 -0.97 1.45 1.13
CA ASN A 35 -0.88 1.30 -0.33
C ASN A 35 -0.99 -0.16 -0.73
N LEU A 36 -1.77 -0.41 -1.78
CA LEU A 36 -2.03 -1.72 -2.35
C LEU A 36 -1.51 -1.80 -3.79
N ALA A 37 -1.01 -2.96 -4.21
CA ALA A 37 -0.67 -3.19 -5.61
C ALA A 37 -0.88 -4.64 -6.03
N LEU A 38 -1.30 -4.84 -7.28
CA LEU A 38 -1.34 -6.14 -7.95
C LEU A 38 -0.31 -6.18 -9.07
N SER A 39 0.32 -7.34 -9.26
CA SER A 39 1.07 -7.64 -10.47
C SER A 39 0.81 -9.06 -10.96
N TYR A 40 0.88 -9.25 -12.28
CA TYR A 40 0.50 -10.47 -12.99
C TYR A 40 1.68 -11.01 -13.77
N GLY A 41 1.87 -12.32 -13.77
CA GLY A 41 2.87 -13.03 -14.58
C GLY A 41 4.34 -12.79 -14.18
N ARG A 42 4.64 -11.68 -13.52
CA ARG A 42 5.94 -11.35 -12.93
C ARG A 42 5.77 -10.50 -11.68
N ILE A 43 6.72 -10.62 -10.76
CA ILE A 43 6.86 -9.69 -9.63
C ILE A 43 7.23 -8.32 -10.21
N ALA A 44 6.40 -7.31 -9.94
CA ALA A 44 6.69 -5.92 -10.25
C ALA A 44 7.00 -5.14 -8.97
N ASP A 45 7.79 -4.08 -9.07
CA ASP A 45 8.05 -3.18 -7.95
C ASP A 45 6.80 -2.34 -7.65
N PRO A 46 6.13 -2.53 -6.50
CA PRO A 46 4.95 -1.77 -6.16
C PRO A 46 5.28 -0.29 -5.87
N VAL A 47 6.49 0.01 -5.36
CA VAL A 47 6.92 1.37 -5.03
C VAL A 47 7.10 2.20 -6.29
N GLU A 48 7.73 1.63 -7.32
CA GLU A 48 7.83 2.28 -8.63
C GLU A 48 6.44 2.58 -9.21
N SER A 49 5.53 1.61 -9.16
CA SER A 49 4.15 1.78 -9.64
C SER A 49 3.40 2.90 -8.92
N TRP A 50 3.48 2.94 -7.57
CA TRP A 50 2.88 4.00 -6.76
C TRP A 50 3.47 5.37 -7.07
N TYR A 51 4.79 5.44 -7.25
CA TYR A 51 5.48 6.68 -7.57
C TYR A 51 5.09 7.23 -8.96
N LEU A 52 5.08 6.37 -9.99
CA LEU A 52 4.70 6.75 -11.35
C LEU A 52 3.21 7.12 -11.44
N GLY A 53 2.38 6.59 -10.54
CA GLY A 53 0.97 6.90 -10.36
C GLY A 53 0.66 8.30 -9.78
N ARG A 54 1.66 9.16 -9.56
CA ARG A 54 1.55 10.47 -8.88
C ARG A 54 0.48 11.46 -9.35
N LYS A 55 -0.05 11.30 -10.56
CA LYS A 55 -1.13 12.15 -11.10
C LYS A 55 -2.51 11.49 -11.04
N ARG A 56 -2.61 10.24 -10.58
CA ARG A 56 -3.80 9.39 -10.72
C ARG A 56 -4.32 8.83 -9.41
N THR A 57 -3.46 8.68 -8.40
CA THR A 57 -3.79 7.97 -7.16
C THR A 57 -3.21 8.68 -5.94
N GLY A 58 -3.76 8.40 -4.75
CA GLY A 58 -3.20 8.84 -3.47
C GLY A 58 -1.92 8.13 -3.06
N HIS A 59 -1.55 7.03 -3.74
CA HIS A 59 -0.40 6.20 -3.35
C HIS A 59 0.91 6.98 -3.32
N TYR A 60 1.15 7.81 -4.34
CA TYR A 60 2.33 8.67 -4.39
C TYR A 60 2.42 9.56 -3.17
N SER A 61 1.33 10.24 -2.80
CA SER A 61 1.30 11.17 -1.70
C SER A 61 1.65 10.48 -0.37
N GLN A 62 1.21 9.24 -0.17
CA GLN A 62 1.61 8.45 0.99
C GLN A 62 3.10 8.08 0.96
N VAL A 63 3.64 7.65 -0.19
CA VAL A 63 5.07 7.29 -0.33
C VAL A 63 5.98 8.47 0.00
N VAL A 64 5.60 9.67 -0.42
CA VAL A 64 6.42 10.89 -0.28
C VAL A 64 5.99 11.77 0.90
N CYS A 65 5.18 11.26 1.81
CA CYS A 65 4.67 12.01 2.95
C CYS A 65 5.81 12.33 3.95
N ALA A 66 6.17 13.60 4.10
CA ALA A 66 7.25 14.07 4.96
C ALA A 66 7.03 13.83 6.45
N THR A 67 5.77 13.64 6.86
CA THR A 67 5.40 13.33 8.25
C THR A 67 5.44 11.85 8.56
N THR A 68 5.33 10.96 7.56
CA THR A 68 5.44 9.52 7.73
C THR A 68 6.86 9.14 8.13
N ARG A 69 7.00 8.22 9.08
CA ARG A 69 8.30 7.81 9.67
C ARG A 69 8.57 6.32 9.59
N GLN A 70 7.51 5.53 9.62
CA GLN A 70 7.57 4.09 9.74
C GLN A 70 6.80 3.43 8.62
N VAL A 71 7.30 2.30 8.15
CA VAL A 71 6.68 1.49 7.12
C VAL A 71 6.88 0.00 7.39
N GLY A 72 5.86 -0.80 7.11
CA GLY A 72 5.94 -2.25 7.07
C GLY A 72 5.22 -2.76 5.83
N CYS A 73 5.84 -3.66 5.08
CA CYS A 73 5.35 -4.09 3.77
C CYS A 73 5.45 -5.59 3.56
N ILE A 74 4.53 -6.15 2.80
CA ILE A 74 4.59 -7.55 2.36
C ILE A 74 4.16 -7.65 0.91
N MET A 75 4.73 -8.62 0.20
CA MET A 75 4.19 -9.13 -1.04
C MET A 75 3.96 -10.62 -0.89
N ILE A 76 2.73 -11.07 -1.19
CA ILE A 76 2.38 -12.48 -1.20
C ILE A 76 1.85 -12.89 -2.57
N THR A 77 1.82 -14.19 -2.84
CA THR A 77 1.07 -14.74 -3.97
C THR A 77 -0.32 -15.14 -3.52
N CYS A 78 -1.34 -14.64 -4.21
CA CYS A 78 -2.74 -15.07 -4.02
C CYS A 78 -3.14 -16.00 -5.17
N PRO A 79 -3.42 -17.30 -4.91
CA PRO A 79 -3.94 -18.22 -5.92
C PRO A 79 -5.24 -17.74 -6.52
N THR A 80 -6.10 -17.16 -5.66
CA THR A 80 -7.33 -16.46 -6.03
C THR A 80 -7.39 -15.17 -5.22
N ILE A 81 -7.66 -14.05 -5.87
CA ILE A 81 -7.88 -12.76 -5.22
C ILE A 81 -9.25 -12.20 -5.64
N LEU A 82 -9.97 -11.63 -4.70
CA LEU A 82 -11.23 -10.92 -4.97
C LEU A 82 -10.95 -9.43 -5.18
N ILE A 83 -11.59 -8.81 -6.17
CA ILE A 83 -11.53 -7.36 -6.42
C ILE A 83 -12.96 -6.81 -6.33
N PRO A 84 -13.44 -6.51 -5.11
CA PRO A 84 -14.84 -6.14 -4.90
C PRO A 84 -15.29 -4.92 -5.71
N GLU A 85 -14.44 -3.90 -5.83
CA GLU A 85 -14.74 -2.67 -6.58
C GLU A 85 -15.03 -2.91 -8.07
N GLN A 86 -14.47 -3.99 -8.64
CA GLN A 86 -14.62 -4.36 -10.04
C GLN A 86 -15.55 -5.57 -10.23
N ASN A 87 -16.08 -6.13 -9.14
CA ASN A 87 -16.79 -7.41 -9.13
C ASN A 87 -16.04 -8.51 -9.91
N GLU A 88 -14.71 -8.54 -9.73
CA GLU A 88 -13.80 -9.42 -10.47
C GLU A 88 -13.08 -10.38 -9.52
N THR A 89 -12.63 -11.51 -10.07
CA THR A 89 -11.77 -12.46 -9.38
C THR A 89 -10.61 -12.82 -10.30
N LEU A 90 -9.39 -12.72 -9.80
CA LEU A 90 -8.18 -13.02 -10.56
C LEU A 90 -7.40 -14.15 -9.91
N SER A 91 -6.61 -14.85 -10.70
CA SER A 91 -5.83 -16.00 -10.25
C SER A 91 -4.33 -15.78 -10.42
N ASN A 92 -3.55 -16.36 -9.51
CA ASN A 92 -2.09 -16.36 -9.53
C ASN A 92 -1.49 -14.95 -9.65
N VAL A 93 -1.90 -14.07 -8.75
CA VAL A 93 -1.41 -12.68 -8.70
C VAL A 93 -0.39 -12.50 -7.57
N PHE A 94 0.51 -11.54 -7.72
CA PHE A 94 1.28 -11.02 -6.61
C PHE A 94 0.54 -9.81 -6.03
N TYR A 95 0.24 -9.87 -4.73
CA TYR A 95 -0.47 -8.83 -3.99
C TYR A 95 0.47 -8.20 -2.96
N SER A 96 0.68 -6.90 -3.09
CA SER A 96 1.51 -6.09 -2.18
C SER A 96 0.64 -5.22 -1.30
N VAL A 97 0.99 -5.17 -0.02
CA VAL A 97 0.38 -4.32 1.01
C VAL A 97 1.50 -3.62 1.77
N CYS A 98 1.43 -2.30 1.89
CA CYS A 98 2.31 -1.52 2.75
C CYS A 98 1.46 -0.69 3.73
N ARG A 99 1.83 -0.73 5.01
CA ARG A 99 1.26 0.08 6.09
C ARG A 99 2.25 1.17 6.49
N TYR A 100 1.74 2.37 6.77
CA TYR A 100 2.54 3.57 7.05
C TYR A 100 2.10 4.24 8.36
N MET A 101 3.05 4.76 9.13
CA MET A 101 2.78 5.52 10.35
C MET A 101 3.70 6.75 10.48
N PRO A 102 3.16 7.95 10.77
CA PRO A 102 1.75 8.34 10.63
C PRO A 102 1.23 8.23 9.18
N PRO A 103 -0.09 8.06 8.98
CA PRO A 103 -0.72 8.14 7.66
C PRO A 103 -0.62 9.55 7.07
N ILE A 104 -0.76 9.65 5.74
CA ILE A 104 -1.16 10.92 5.12
C ILE A 104 -2.67 11.15 5.28
N PHE A 105 -3.06 12.37 5.64
CA PHE A 105 -4.47 12.75 5.73
C PHE A 105 -5.01 13.32 4.43
N VAL A 106 -6.31 13.11 4.18
CA VAL A 106 -7.00 13.67 3.02
C VAL A 106 -6.88 15.21 3.02
N GLY A 107 -6.41 15.78 1.91
CA GLY A 107 -6.23 17.23 1.75
C GLY A 107 -4.91 17.78 2.32
N GLN A 108 -4.07 16.94 2.92
CA GLN A 108 -2.73 17.32 3.35
C GLN A 108 -1.77 17.36 2.15
N GLU A 109 -0.97 18.42 2.01
CA GLU A 109 0.18 18.41 1.10
C GLU A 109 1.25 17.44 1.64
N PRO A 110 1.77 16.51 0.81
CA PRO A 110 2.64 15.45 1.32
C PRO A 110 4.00 15.98 1.79
N TYR A 111 4.49 17.09 1.25
CA TYR A 111 5.75 17.72 1.66
C TYR A 111 5.77 19.19 1.26
N GLU A 112 6.61 19.98 1.92
CA GLU A 112 6.85 21.38 1.54
C GLU A 112 7.65 21.44 0.23
N LYS A 113 7.18 22.28 -0.70
CA LYS A 113 7.88 22.55 -1.97
C LYS A 113 8.96 23.58 -1.69
N VAL A 114 10.20 23.23 -2.02
CA VAL A 114 11.36 24.14 -2.00
C VAL A 114 11.49 24.82 -3.35
#